data_AF-A0A7W4DW72-F1
#
_entry.id   AF-A0A7W4DW72-F1
#
_cell.length_a   1.000
_cell.length_b   1.000
_cell.length_c   1.000
_cell.angle_alpha   90.00
_cell.angle_beta   90.00
_cell.angle_gamma   90.00
#
_symmetry.space_group_name_H-M   'P 1'
#
loop_
_entity.id
_entity.type
_entity.pdbx_description
1 polymer ?
#
loop_
_entity_poly.entity_id
_entity_poly.type
_entity_poly.pdbx_seq_one_letter_code
_entity_poly.pdbx_strand_id
1 'polypeptide(L)'
;MPMTIPINLSAERGSTLLDAVDNALSLPITEGYRALSLILSSTLTEATQGASILFNSPFARMDYLCREINYSQTNRAYLNATRDRLRRANELTAEEQQRTIAENALCIAEFITALCQIHLPHELSEKLPHQHIPLEQHHAFSESARMVVTRWDNDIAYGEIDSIGNAALRYNITNRFGTW
;
A
#
# COMPACT_ATOMS: atom_id res chain seq x y z
N MET A 1 -21.15 11.72 -14.48
CA MET A 1 -19.72 11.63 -14.82
C MET A 1 -18.98 11.27 -13.53
N PRO A 2 -18.14 10.22 -13.49
CA PRO A 2 -17.31 10.00 -12.32
C PRO A 2 -16.38 11.20 -12.20
N MET A 3 -16.44 11.92 -11.09
CA MET A 3 -15.46 12.95 -10.76
C MET A 3 -14.14 12.23 -10.49
N THR A 4 -13.31 12.07 -11.52
CA THR A 4 -11.90 11.74 -11.35
C THR A 4 -11.25 12.94 -10.67
N ILE A 5 -10.94 12.78 -9.39
CA ILE A 5 -10.21 13.77 -8.61
C ILE A 5 -8.74 13.68 -9.07
N PRO A 6 -8.11 14.78 -9.48
CA PRO A 6 -6.79 14.74 -10.09
C PRO A 6 -5.74 14.22 -9.09
N ILE A 7 -4.95 13.25 -9.54
CA ILE A 7 -3.71 12.84 -8.87
C ILE A 7 -2.76 14.04 -8.91
N ASN A 8 -2.37 14.54 -7.75
CA ASN A 8 -1.54 15.74 -7.65
C ASN A 8 -0.05 15.39 -7.57
N LEU A 9 0.47 14.73 -8.59
CA LEU A 9 1.89 14.37 -8.68
C LEU A 9 2.39 14.55 -10.12
N SER A 10 3.25 15.55 -10.34
CA SER A 10 3.80 15.83 -11.67
C SER A 10 4.83 14.80 -12.12
N ALA A 11 5.08 14.72 -13.43
CA ALA A 11 6.15 13.88 -13.98
C ALA A 11 7.54 14.26 -13.42
N GLU A 12 7.84 15.55 -13.32
CA GLU A 12 9.10 16.05 -12.74
C GLU A 12 9.28 15.59 -11.29
N ARG A 13 8.21 15.67 -10.49
CA ARG A 13 8.23 15.20 -9.11
C ARG A 13 8.38 13.68 -9.05
N GLY A 14 7.73 12.95 -9.95
CA GLY A 14 7.92 11.51 -10.15
C GLY A 14 9.39 11.16 -10.35
N SER A 15 10.08 11.84 -11.26
CA SER A 15 11.52 11.64 -11.48
C SER A 15 12.34 11.89 -10.22
N THR A 16 12.08 12.99 -9.49
CA THR A 16 12.79 13.26 -8.22
C THR A 16 12.55 12.16 -7.17
N LEU A 17 11.35 11.60 -7.10
CA LEU A 17 11.05 10.50 -6.19
C LEU A 17 11.77 9.20 -6.61
N LEU A 18 11.90 8.94 -7.92
CA LEU A 18 12.67 7.80 -8.43
C LEU A 18 14.18 7.95 -8.15
N ASP A 19 14.73 9.16 -8.27
CA ASP A 19 16.11 9.44 -7.85
C ASP A 19 16.28 9.18 -6.34
N ALA A 20 15.28 9.52 -5.52
CA ALA A 20 15.30 9.22 -4.10
C ALA A 20 15.24 7.71 -3.82
N VAL A 21 14.50 6.94 -4.61
CA VAL A 21 14.50 5.46 -4.54
C VAL A 21 15.90 4.91 -4.84
N ASP A 22 16.56 5.42 -5.88
CA ASP A 22 17.92 5.01 -6.23
C ASP A 22 18.92 5.30 -5.10
N ASN A 23 18.86 6.51 -4.54
CA ASN A 23 19.68 6.90 -3.41
C ASN A 23 19.43 6.00 -2.18
N ALA A 24 18.17 5.61 -1.93
CA ALA A 24 17.82 4.74 -0.80
C ALA A 24 18.48 3.35 -0.90
N LEU A 25 18.71 2.84 -2.10
CA LEU A 25 19.41 1.57 -2.33
C LEU A 25 20.91 1.64 -2.04
N SER A 26 21.48 2.85 -2.03
CA SER A 26 22.90 3.08 -1.73
C SER A 26 23.17 3.30 -0.23
N LEU A 27 22.13 3.42 0.59
CA LEU A 27 22.23 3.62 2.04
C LEU A 27 22.47 2.29 2.77
N PRO A 28 22.99 2.32 4.01
CA PRO A 28 22.90 1.18 4.92
C PRO A 28 21.47 0.65 5.01
N ILE A 29 21.29 -0.68 5.07
CA ILE A 29 19.99 -1.33 4.90
C ILE A 29 18.87 -0.73 5.76
N THR A 30 19.11 -0.52 7.06
CA THR A 30 18.14 0.08 7.98
C THR A 30 17.74 1.50 7.56
N GLU A 31 18.70 2.30 7.08
CA GLU A 31 18.47 3.66 6.59
C GLU A 31 17.75 3.66 5.25
N GLY A 32 18.10 2.73 4.35
CA GLY A 32 17.40 2.51 3.09
C GLY A 32 15.93 2.14 3.31
N TYR A 33 15.64 1.27 4.28
CA TYR A 33 14.27 0.96 4.71
C TYR A 33 13.50 2.20 5.16
N ARG A 34 14.13 3.02 6.00
CA ARG A 34 13.54 4.27 6.49
C ARG A 34 13.30 5.24 5.33
N ALA A 35 14.26 5.38 4.41
CA ALA A 35 14.15 6.23 3.23
C ALA A 35 12.99 5.78 2.34
N LEU A 36 12.87 4.48 2.02
CA LEU A 36 11.76 3.92 1.24
C LEU A 36 10.40 4.16 1.92
N SER A 37 10.32 4.03 3.24
CA SER A 37 9.09 4.35 4.00
C SER A 37 8.71 5.83 3.88
N LEU A 38 9.69 6.73 3.89
CA LEU A 38 9.46 8.17 3.72
C LEU A 38 9.04 8.50 2.28
N ILE A 39 9.69 7.91 1.29
CA ILE A 39 9.36 8.09 -0.14
C ILE A 39 7.93 7.64 -0.41
N LEU A 40 7.52 6.45 0.06
CA LEU A 40 6.15 5.98 -0.09
C LEU A 40 5.17 6.92 0.61
N SER A 41 5.46 7.35 1.84
CA SER A 41 4.58 8.24 2.59
C SER A 41 4.43 9.63 1.94
N SER A 42 5.52 10.18 1.41
CA SER A 42 5.55 11.44 0.67
C SER A 42 4.76 11.31 -0.63
N THR A 43 5.00 10.25 -1.42
CA THR A 43 4.26 9.95 -2.65
C THR A 43 2.75 9.89 -2.38
N LEU A 44 2.33 9.10 -1.39
CA LEU A 44 0.91 8.96 -1.03
C LEU A 44 0.29 10.27 -0.57
N THR A 45 1.03 11.07 0.20
CA THR A 45 0.54 12.35 0.73
C THR A 45 0.40 13.37 -0.40
N GLU A 46 1.46 13.60 -1.16
CA GLU A 46 1.50 14.57 -2.27
C GLU A 46 0.44 14.25 -3.33
N ALA A 47 0.39 13.00 -3.79
CA ALA A 47 -0.59 12.56 -4.79
C ALA A 47 -2.06 12.73 -4.34
N THR A 48 -2.31 12.82 -3.03
CA THR A 48 -3.67 12.99 -2.46
C THR A 48 -3.93 14.40 -1.88
N GLN A 49 -2.99 15.34 -1.97
CA GLN A 49 -3.15 16.70 -1.41
C GLN A 49 -4.34 17.48 -1.99
N GLY A 50 -4.78 17.16 -3.22
CA GLY A 50 -5.92 17.80 -3.89
C GLY A 50 -7.25 17.08 -3.70
N ALA A 51 -7.29 15.98 -2.94
CA ALA A 51 -8.51 15.20 -2.80
C ALA A 51 -9.51 15.89 -1.86
N SER A 52 -10.79 15.89 -2.24
CA SER A 52 -11.90 16.39 -1.41
C SER A 52 -12.31 15.42 -0.30
N ILE A 53 -11.51 14.38 -0.04
CA ILE A 53 -11.78 13.30 0.91
C ILE A 53 -10.67 13.29 1.97
N LEU A 54 -11.06 13.09 3.23
CA LEU A 54 -10.12 12.89 4.33
C LEU A 54 -9.69 11.42 4.39
N PHE A 55 -8.38 11.19 4.29
CA PHE A 55 -7.81 9.85 4.43
C PHE A 55 -7.32 9.60 5.85
N ASN A 56 -7.85 8.56 6.50
CA ASN A 56 -7.50 8.19 7.87
C ASN A 56 -6.18 7.41 8.00
N SER A 57 -5.56 6.99 6.89
CA SER A 57 -4.31 6.22 6.92
C SER A 57 -3.56 6.23 5.58
N PRO A 58 -2.25 5.89 5.58
CA PRO A 58 -1.51 5.62 4.34
C PRO A 58 -2.13 4.50 3.49
N PHE A 59 -2.75 3.50 4.12
CA PHE A 59 -3.48 2.44 3.41
C PHE A 59 -4.62 3.01 2.57
N ALA A 60 -5.43 3.89 3.16
CA ALA A 60 -6.59 4.46 2.48
C ALA A 60 -6.17 5.31 1.27
N ARG A 61 -5.08 6.08 1.41
CA ARG A 61 -4.49 6.84 0.28
C ARG A 61 -4.03 5.90 -0.82
N MET A 62 -3.31 4.84 -0.47
CA MET A 62 -2.78 3.88 -1.43
C MET A 62 -3.89 3.10 -2.15
N ASP A 63 -4.91 2.63 -1.43
CA ASP A 63 -6.09 1.95 -2.01
C ASP A 63 -6.82 2.85 -3.00
N TYR A 64 -7.06 4.10 -2.61
CA TYR A 64 -7.65 5.12 -3.48
C TYR A 64 -6.82 5.34 -4.74
N LEU A 65 -5.52 5.62 -4.60
CA LEU A 65 -4.64 5.87 -5.74
C LEU A 65 -4.53 4.67 -6.68
N CYS A 66 -4.45 3.44 -6.14
CA CYS A 66 -4.46 2.22 -6.96
C CYS A 66 -5.73 2.12 -7.80
N ARG A 67 -6.88 2.55 -7.27
CA ARG A 67 -8.14 2.56 -8.03
C ARG A 67 -8.12 3.61 -9.13
N GLU A 68 -7.66 4.83 -8.83
CA GLU A 68 -7.63 5.93 -9.81
C GLU A 68 -6.75 5.63 -11.03
N ILE A 69 -5.61 4.95 -10.83
CA ILE A 69 -4.71 4.57 -11.93
C ILE A 69 -5.02 3.19 -12.53
N ASN A 70 -6.10 2.53 -12.11
CA ASN A 70 -6.42 1.14 -12.47
C ASN A 70 -5.23 0.18 -12.27
N TYR A 71 -4.52 0.32 -11.14
CA TYR A 71 -3.35 -0.46 -10.81
C TYR A 71 -3.72 -1.95 -10.70
N SER A 72 -2.92 -2.82 -11.34
CA SER A 72 -3.24 -4.25 -11.42
C SER A 72 -3.37 -4.86 -10.02
N GLN A 73 -4.27 -5.84 -9.86
CA GLN A 73 -4.47 -6.51 -8.57
C GLN A 73 -3.18 -7.15 -8.06
N THR A 74 -2.38 -7.71 -8.95
CA THR A 74 -1.08 -8.30 -8.66
C THR A 74 -0.10 -7.25 -8.12
N ASN A 75 0.11 -6.14 -8.82
CA ASN A 75 1.05 -5.11 -8.38
C ASN A 75 0.57 -4.43 -7.09
N ARG A 76 -0.75 -4.27 -6.94
CA ARG A 76 -1.35 -3.79 -5.69
C ARG A 76 -1.08 -4.73 -4.51
N ALA A 77 -1.06 -6.05 -4.73
CA ALA A 77 -0.72 -7.02 -3.68
C ALA A 77 0.75 -6.89 -3.27
N TYR A 78 1.68 -6.74 -4.22
CA TYR A 78 3.09 -6.49 -3.94
C TYR A 78 3.31 -5.18 -3.18
N LEU A 79 2.67 -4.09 -3.62
CA LEU A 79 2.75 -2.79 -2.95
C LEU A 79 2.20 -2.85 -1.52
N ASN A 80 1.09 -3.57 -1.30
CA ASN A 80 0.53 -3.81 0.04
C ASN A 80 1.52 -4.54 0.95
N ALA A 81 2.18 -5.58 0.43
CA ALA A 81 3.18 -6.35 1.17
C ALA A 81 4.43 -5.50 1.47
N THR A 82 4.87 -4.67 0.53
CA THR A 82 5.95 -3.70 0.74
C THR A 82 5.60 -2.69 1.83
N ARG A 83 4.41 -2.10 1.79
CA ARG A 83 3.94 -1.18 2.83
C ARG A 83 3.92 -1.85 4.22
N ASP A 84 3.47 -3.10 4.33
CA ASP A 84 3.48 -3.80 5.62
C ASP A 84 4.91 -4.09 6.11
N ARG A 85 5.81 -4.55 5.22
CA ARG A 85 7.24 -4.72 5.51
C ARG A 85 7.88 -3.42 6.02
N LEU A 86 7.63 -2.30 5.35
CA LEU A 86 8.16 -0.99 5.75
C LEU A 86 7.60 -0.53 7.11
N ARG A 87 6.30 -0.75 7.36
CA ARG A 87 5.67 -0.44 8.65
C ARG A 87 6.30 -1.23 9.80
N ARG A 88 6.67 -2.48 9.55
CA ARG A 88 7.22 -3.42 10.53
C ARG A 88 8.75 -3.52 10.45
N ALA A 89 9.43 -2.55 9.84
CA ALA A 89 10.88 -2.62 9.58
C ALA A 89 11.69 -3.00 10.82
N ASN A 90 11.36 -2.43 11.99
CA ASN A 90 12.03 -2.70 13.26
C ASN A 90 11.81 -4.12 13.82
N GLU A 91 10.84 -4.86 13.29
CA GLU A 91 10.53 -6.25 13.66
C GLU A 91 11.21 -7.24 12.71
N LEU A 92 11.72 -6.79 11.56
CA LEU A 92 12.39 -7.63 10.57
C LEU A 92 13.85 -7.86 10.98
N THR A 93 14.34 -9.07 10.73
CA THR A 93 15.77 -9.39 10.85
C THR A 93 16.59 -8.63 9.80
N ALA A 94 17.89 -8.41 10.07
CA ALA A 94 18.79 -7.77 9.11
C ALA A 94 18.88 -8.55 7.79
N GLU A 95 18.82 -9.88 7.85
CA GLU A 95 18.83 -10.75 6.67
C GLU A 95 17.55 -10.58 5.83
N GLU A 96 16.38 -10.52 6.47
CA GLU A 96 15.11 -10.27 5.77
C GLU A 96 15.10 -8.88 5.13
N GLN A 97 15.58 -7.86 5.84
CA GLN A 97 15.70 -6.52 5.30
C GLN A 97 16.62 -6.52 4.07
N GLN A 98 17.82 -7.10 4.18
CA GLN A 98 18.78 -7.22 3.08
C GLN A 98 18.18 -7.93 1.86
N ARG A 99 17.43 -9.02 2.08
CA ARG A 99 16.81 -9.80 1.01
C ARG A 99 15.71 -9.05 0.27
N THR A 100 14.98 -8.17 0.95
CA THR A 100 13.73 -7.59 0.41
C THR A 100 13.81 -6.09 0.11
N ILE A 101 14.94 -5.42 0.39
CA ILE A 101 15.09 -3.98 0.15
C ILE A 101 14.94 -3.62 -1.34
N ALA A 102 15.59 -4.38 -2.24
CA ALA A 102 15.54 -4.12 -3.68
C ALA A 102 14.13 -4.37 -4.25
N GLU A 103 13.43 -5.38 -3.71
CA GLU A 103 12.02 -5.66 -4.03
C GLU A 103 11.10 -4.52 -3.56
N ASN A 104 11.31 -3.99 -2.36
CA ASN A 104 10.54 -2.85 -1.86
C ASN A 104 10.75 -1.62 -2.76
N ALA A 105 11.98 -1.37 -3.20
CA ALA A 105 12.31 -0.29 -4.12
C ALA A 105 11.62 -0.46 -5.48
N LEU A 106 11.60 -1.69 -6.03
CA LEU A 106 10.90 -1.99 -7.29
C LEU A 106 9.41 -1.64 -7.17
N CYS A 107 8.71 -2.17 -6.16
CA CYS A 107 7.29 -1.91 -5.96
C CYS A 107 6.97 -0.41 -5.85
N ILE A 108 7.83 0.35 -5.15
CA ILE A 108 7.65 1.80 -5.00
C ILE A 108 7.90 2.51 -6.33
N ALA A 109 8.95 2.14 -7.05
CA ALA A 109 9.30 2.74 -8.34
C ALA A 109 8.21 2.48 -9.40
N GLU A 110 7.70 1.25 -9.48
CA GLU A 110 6.58 0.90 -10.36
C GLU A 110 5.29 1.65 -10.01
N PHE A 111 5.05 1.88 -8.71
CA PHE A 111 3.90 2.64 -8.28
C PHE A 111 4.03 4.13 -8.65
N ILE A 112 5.21 4.73 -8.45
CA ILE A 112 5.49 6.14 -8.83
C ILE A 112 5.39 6.32 -10.36
N THR A 113 6.00 5.42 -11.14
CA THR A 113 5.95 5.47 -12.61
C THR A 113 4.51 5.37 -13.12
N ALA A 114 3.70 4.49 -12.52
CA ALA A 114 2.28 4.39 -12.85
C ALA A 114 1.47 5.65 -12.45
N LEU A 115 1.73 6.24 -11.28
CA LEU A 115 1.09 7.47 -10.82
C LEU A 115 1.39 8.67 -11.73
N CYS A 116 2.66 8.82 -12.11
CA CYS A 116 3.13 9.96 -12.89
C CYS A 116 3.07 9.73 -14.41
N GLN A 117 2.69 8.53 -14.86
CA GLN A 117 2.69 8.12 -16.26
C GLN A 117 4.05 8.34 -16.94
N ILE A 118 5.13 7.99 -16.23
CA ILE A 118 6.51 8.08 -16.70
C ILE A 118 7.14 6.69 -16.82
N HIS A 119 8.25 6.60 -17.56
CA HIS A 119 9.03 5.36 -17.64
C HIS A 119 9.99 5.25 -16.46
N LEU A 120 10.27 4.02 -16.05
CA LEU A 120 11.33 3.73 -15.09
C LEU A 120 12.69 4.13 -15.71
N PRO A 121 13.49 4.98 -15.06
CA PRO A 121 14.82 5.34 -15.53
C PRO A 121 15.70 4.09 -15.73
N HIS A 122 16.43 4.05 -16.83
CA HIS A 122 17.24 2.89 -17.20
C HIS A 122 18.25 2.50 -16.11
N GLU A 123 18.96 3.48 -15.56
CA GLU A 123 19.96 3.28 -14.51
C GLU A 123 19.37 2.64 -13.23
N LEU A 124 18.14 3.03 -12.87
CA LEU A 124 17.43 2.42 -11.75
C LEU A 124 16.93 1.02 -12.09
N SER A 125 16.42 0.82 -13.32
CA SER A 125 15.97 -0.48 -13.80
C SER A 125 17.07 -1.54 -13.81
N GLU A 126 18.34 -1.17 -13.97
CA GLU A 126 19.47 -2.10 -13.93
C GLU A 126 19.80 -2.58 -12.51
N LYS A 127 19.47 -1.80 -11.48
CA LYS A 127 19.73 -2.12 -10.07
C LYS A 127 18.58 -2.89 -9.42
N LEU A 128 17.38 -2.78 -9.98
CA LEU A 128 16.17 -3.40 -9.45
C LEU A 128 16.03 -4.85 -9.94
N PRO A 129 15.36 -5.72 -9.16
CA PRO A 129 15.05 -7.06 -9.61
C PRO A 129 14.15 -7.02 -10.86
N HIS A 130 14.34 -7.97 -11.77
CA HIS A 130 13.51 -8.07 -12.99
C HIS A 130 12.14 -8.72 -12.73
N GLN A 131 11.97 -9.37 -11.59
CA GLN A 131 10.75 -10.07 -11.21
C GLN A 131 10.51 -9.89 -9.72
N HIS A 132 9.23 -9.69 -9.37
CA HIS A 132 8.83 -9.68 -7.98
C HIS A 132 9.10 -11.02 -7.29
N ILE A 133 9.51 -10.95 -6.03
CA ILE A 133 9.51 -12.12 -5.15
C ILE A 133 8.05 -12.59 -5.03
N PRO A 134 7.71 -13.82 -5.45
CA PRO A 134 6.35 -14.31 -5.37
C PRO A 134 5.83 -14.17 -3.94
N LEU A 135 4.65 -13.55 -3.79
CA LEU A 135 3.97 -13.58 -2.51
C LEU A 135 3.64 -15.04 -2.22
N GLU A 136 4.09 -15.53 -1.06
CA GLU A 136 3.58 -16.80 -0.56
C GLU A 136 2.06 -16.70 -0.58
N GLN A 137 1.44 -17.57 -1.36
CA GLN A 137 0.00 -17.72 -1.35
C GLN A 137 -0.34 -18.12 0.08
N HIS A 138 -0.72 -17.13 0.88
CA HIS A 138 -1.50 -17.41 2.05
C HIS A 138 -2.78 -17.98 1.47
N HIS A 139 -2.85 -19.31 1.39
CA HIS A 139 -4.11 -19.97 1.64
C HIS A 139 -4.68 -19.23 2.82
N ALA A 140 -5.82 -18.57 2.62
CA ALA A 140 -6.53 -17.92 3.69
C ALA A 140 -6.86 -19.03 4.70
N PHE A 141 -5.93 -19.33 5.60
CA PHE A 141 -6.16 -20.05 6.83
C PHE A 141 -6.91 -19.07 7.72
N SER A 142 -8.18 -18.91 7.35
CA SER A 142 -9.35 -19.16 8.20
C SER A 142 -9.32 -18.59 9.62
N GLU A 143 -9.12 -17.29 9.81
CA GLU A 143 -9.72 -16.61 10.97
C GLU A 143 -10.32 -15.23 10.66
N SER A 144 -10.19 -14.71 9.44
CA SER A 144 -10.80 -13.42 9.07
C SER A 144 -11.69 -13.56 7.84
N ALA A 145 -12.95 -13.16 7.99
CA ALA A 145 -13.89 -12.99 6.90
C ALA A 145 -14.04 -11.50 6.58
N ARG A 146 -13.96 -11.15 5.29
CA ARG A 146 -14.27 -9.80 4.82
C ARG A 146 -15.77 -9.72 4.55
N MET A 147 -16.45 -8.81 5.26
CA MET A 147 -17.88 -8.55 5.06
C MET A 147 -18.08 -7.10 4.59
N VAL A 148 -18.83 -6.90 3.51
CA VAL A 148 -19.33 -5.59 3.10
C VAL A 148 -20.63 -5.32 3.84
N VAL A 149 -20.60 -4.41 4.82
CA VAL A 149 -21.78 -4.10 5.66
C VAL A 149 -22.80 -3.32 4.85
N THR A 150 -24.04 -3.83 4.78
CA THR A 150 -25.17 -3.21 4.07
C THR A 150 -26.16 -2.54 5.03
N ARG A 151 -26.27 -3.03 6.26
CA ARG A 151 -27.05 -2.43 7.36
C ARG A 151 -26.51 -2.86 8.71
N TRP A 152 -26.80 -2.13 9.78
CA TRP A 152 -26.49 -2.55 11.15
C TRP A 152 -27.58 -2.08 12.13
N ASP A 153 -27.73 -2.78 13.24
CA ASP A 153 -28.53 -2.37 14.39
C ASP A 153 -27.61 -2.18 15.63
N ASN A 154 -28.14 -2.23 16.85
CA ASN A 154 -27.34 -2.02 18.05
C ASN A 154 -26.30 -3.12 18.29
N ASP A 155 -26.64 -4.37 17.92
CA ASP A 155 -25.87 -5.55 18.29
C ASP A 155 -25.33 -6.32 17.08
N ILE A 156 -25.85 -6.05 15.88
CA ILE A 156 -25.62 -6.87 14.69
C ILE A 156 -25.33 -5.99 13.47
N ALA A 157 -24.20 -6.27 12.81
CA ALA A 157 -23.92 -5.80 11.46
C ALA A 157 -24.31 -6.87 10.44
N TYR A 158 -25.06 -6.50 9.41
CA TYR A 158 -25.45 -7.39 8.32
C TYR A 158 -24.70 -6.98 7.06
N GLY A 159 -24.31 -7.96 6.25
CA GLY A 159 -23.57 -7.70 5.03
C GLY A 159 -23.39 -8.92 4.17
N GLU A 160 -22.62 -8.76 3.12
CA GLU A 160 -22.27 -9.84 2.21
C GLU A 160 -20.81 -10.25 2.43
N ILE A 161 -20.57 -11.55 2.54
CA ILE A 161 -19.24 -12.16 2.56
C ILE A 161 -19.06 -12.88 1.23
N ASP A 162 -18.00 -12.54 0.50
CA ASP A 162 -17.74 -12.96 -0.89
C ASP A 162 -17.88 -14.48 -1.14
N SER A 163 -17.70 -15.33 -0.13
CA SER A 163 -17.76 -16.80 -0.22
C SER A 163 -18.97 -17.46 0.47
N ILE A 164 -19.76 -16.72 1.26
CA ILE A 164 -20.84 -17.26 2.11
C ILE A 164 -22.20 -16.63 1.76
N GLY A 165 -22.20 -15.45 1.11
CA GLY A 165 -23.39 -14.66 0.84
C GLY A 165 -23.78 -13.81 2.05
N ASN A 166 -25.08 -13.65 2.28
CA ASN A 166 -25.58 -12.82 3.36
C ASN A 166 -25.17 -13.35 4.74
N ALA A 167 -24.52 -12.51 5.53
CA ALA A 167 -24.04 -12.80 6.87
C ALA A 167 -24.52 -11.75 7.87
N ALA A 168 -24.65 -12.18 9.12
CA ALA A 168 -24.96 -11.34 10.27
C ALA A 168 -23.85 -11.53 11.32
N LEU A 169 -23.15 -10.45 11.65
CA LEU A 169 -22.06 -10.41 12.62
C LEU A 169 -22.57 -9.73 13.89
N ARG A 170 -22.69 -10.50 14.97
CA ARG A 170 -22.92 -9.93 16.30
C ARG A 170 -21.60 -9.39 16.85
N TYR A 171 -21.57 -8.13 17.27
CA TYR A 171 -20.40 -7.52 17.88
C TYR A 171 -20.73 -7.04 19.29
N ASN A 172 -19.76 -7.13 20.21
CA ASN A 172 -19.86 -6.49 21.52
C ASN A 172 -18.87 -5.33 21.54
N ILE A 173 -19.36 -4.09 21.73
CA ILE A 173 -18.49 -2.93 21.80
C ILE A 173 -17.91 -2.87 23.21
N THR A 174 -16.61 -3.15 23.34
CA THR A 174 -15.88 -2.85 24.58
C THR A 174 -15.07 -1.59 24.32
N ASN A 175 -15.47 -0.47 24.93
CA ASN A 175 -14.66 0.74 24.93
C ASN A 175 -14.03 0.91 26.33
N ARG A 176 -13.11 1.89 26.48
CA ARG A 176 -12.41 2.17 27.76
C ARG A 176 -13.35 2.54 28.93
N PHE A 177 -14.65 2.70 28.68
CA PHE A 177 -15.67 3.04 29.67
C PHE A 177 -16.62 1.87 29.99
N GLY A 178 -16.41 0.69 29.41
CA GLY A 178 -17.17 -0.53 29.70
C GLY A 178 -17.63 -1.30 28.46
N THR A 179 -18.33 -2.41 28.71
CA THR A 179 -19.08 -3.19 27.72
C THR A 179 -20.47 -2.56 27.59
N TRP A 180 -20.87 -2.22 26.37
CA TRP A 180 -22.18 -1.66 26.04
C TRP A 180 -22.97 -2.63 25.17
#